data_AF-A0A418KK07-F1
#
_entry.id   AF-A0A418KK07-F1
#
_cell.length_a   1.000
_cell.length_b   1.000
_cell.length_c   1.000
_cell.angle_alpha   90.00
_cell.angle_beta   90.00
_cell.angle_gamma   90.00
#
_symmetry.space_group_name_H-M   'P 1'
#
loop_
_entity.id
_entity.type
_entity.pdbx_description
1 polymer ?
#
loop_
_entity_poly.entity_id
_entity_poly.type
_entity_poly.pdbx_seq_one_letter_code
_entity_poly.pdbx_strand_id
1 'polypeptide(L)'
;MRPILHPALSRTWRDESTLQVGATPEVALVMGGLSRPERAVVEAMTGEADLAGLRELAAELGLGRSAADHLTELLLAAGAVVDGDRLGPGDPWRQPDRSSAGLLARAPDGGDDVLAGRGRSRVD
;
A
#
# COMPACT_ATOMS: atom_id res chain seq x y z
N MET A 1 12.43 0.15 0.23
CA MET A 1 10.98 0.18 0.45
C MET A 1 10.52 -1.19 0.89
N ARG A 2 9.63 -1.21 1.87
CA ARG A 2 8.94 -2.39 2.40
C ARG A 2 7.44 -2.22 2.13
N PRO A 3 6.89 -2.77 1.04
CA PRO A 3 5.51 -2.51 0.65
C PRO A 3 4.51 -3.01 1.70
N ILE A 4 3.58 -2.13 2.09
CA ILE A 4 2.47 -2.45 3.00
C ILE A 4 1.17 -2.04 2.30
N LEU A 5 0.20 -2.95 2.19
CA LEU A 5 -1.16 -2.56 1.80
C LEU A 5 -1.70 -1.50 2.77
N HIS A 6 -2.18 -0.39 2.23
CA HIS A 6 -2.50 0.81 3.02
C HIS A 6 -3.42 0.45 4.20
N PRO A 7 -3.00 0.64 5.46
CA PRO A 7 -3.67 0.06 6.62
C PRO A 7 -5.08 0.62 6.88
N ALA A 8 -5.37 1.84 6.43
CA ALA A 8 -6.71 2.41 6.48
C ALA A 8 -7.67 1.95 5.38
N LEU A 9 -7.21 1.17 4.40
CA LEU A 9 -8.09 0.59 3.39
C LEU A 9 -8.47 -0.82 3.82
N SER A 10 -9.78 -1.08 3.83
CA SER A 10 -10.26 -2.45 3.91
C SER A 10 -9.74 -3.25 2.72
N ARG A 11 -9.39 -4.51 2.93
CA ARG A 11 -8.99 -5.43 1.87
C ARG A 11 -10.00 -6.55 1.77
N THR A 12 -10.47 -6.84 0.57
CA THR A 12 -11.45 -7.91 0.33
C THR A 12 -11.18 -8.56 -1.01
N TRP A 13 -10.92 -9.86 -0.99
CA TRP A 13 -10.94 -10.68 -2.19
C TRP A 13 -12.39 -10.96 -2.55
N ARG A 14 -12.82 -10.46 -3.71
CA ARG A 14 -14.19 -10.71 -4.22
C ARG A 14 -14.32 -12.12 -4.80
N ASP A 15 -13.21 -12.61 -5.35
CA ASP A 15 -13.05 -13.95 -5.88
C ASP A 15 -11.56 -14.34 -5.84
N GLU A 16 -11.17 -15.43 -6.51
CA GLU A 16 -9.79 -15.92 -6.53
C GLU A 16 -8.80 -14.97 -7.21
N SER A 17 -9.29 -14.09 -8.09
CA SER A 17 -8.52 -13.24 -9.00
C SER A 17 -8.77 -11.74 -8.84
N THR A 18 -9.74 -11.33 -8.01
CA THR A 18 -10.17 -9.95 -7.87
C THR A 18 -9.97 -9.43 -6.46
N LEU A 19 -9.02 -8.50 -6.29
CA LEU A 19 -8.79 -7.77 -5.06
C LEU A 19 -9.54 -6.44 -5.09
N GLN A 20 -10.30 -6.16 -4.04
CA GLN A 20 -10.75 -4.82 -3.71
C GLN A 20 -9.95 -4.26 -2.54
N VAL A 21 -9.46 -3.04 -2.69
CA VAL A 21 -8.81 -2.25 -1.66
C VAL A 21 -9.64 -0.98 -1.45
N GLY A 22 -10.13 -0.74 -0.24
CA GLY A 22 -11.05 0.35 0.12
C GLY A 22 -12.53 -0.03 -0.02
N ALA A 23 -13.39 0.67 0.72
CA ALA A 23 -14.84 0.45 0.69
C ALA A 23 -15.62 1.58 -0.01
N THR A 24 -15.06 2.79 -0.02
CA THR A 24 -15.73 3.99 -0.56
C THR A 24 -15.34 4.19 -2.03
N PRO A 25 -16.29 4.32 -2.98
CA PRO A 25 -16.00 4.33 -4.42
C PRO A 25 -14.94 5.35 -4.87
N GLU A 26 -14.84 6.49 -4.20
CA GLU A 26 -13.93 7.58 -4.57
C GLU A 26 -12.46 7.26 -4.28
N VAL A 27 -12.20 6.32 -3.38
CA VAL A 27 -10.85 5.91 -2.94
C VAL A 27 -10.61 4.40 -3.07
N ALA A 28 -11.62 3.64 -3.50
CA ALA A 28 -11.51 2.20 -3.68
C ALA A 28 -10.82 1.87 -5.01
N LEU A 29 -9.92 0.88 -4.95
CA LEU A 29 -9.29 0.25 -6.10
C LEU A 29 -9.82 -1.18 -6.24
N VAL A 30 -10.19 -1.56 -7.45
CA VAL A 30 -10.48 -2.96 -7.80
C VAL A 30 -9.46 -3.42 -8.83
N MET A 31 -8.75 -4.49 -8.51
CA MET A 31 -7.75 -5.13 -9.36
C MET A 31 -8.24 -6.55 -9.67
N GLY A 32 -8.72 -6.75 -10.89
CA GLY A 32 -9.19 -8.04 -11.39
C GLY A 32 -8.17 -8.75 -12.25
N GLY A 33 -8.37 -10.05 -12.49
CA GLY A 33 -7.54 -10.85 -13.38
C GLY A 33 -6.17 -11.22 -12.79
N LEU A 34 -6.00 -11.11 -11.47
CA LEU A 34 -4.78 -11.54 -10.81
C LEU A 34 -4.65 -13.06 -10.90
N SER A 35 -3.52 -13.50 -11.42
CA SER A 35 -3.12 -14.89 -11.33
C SER A 35 -2.82 -15.27 -9.88
N ARG A 36 -2.88 -16.57 -9.57
CA ARG A 36 -2.59 -17.09 -8.23
C ARG A 36 -1.19 -16.67 -7.71
N PRO A 37 -0.12 -16.69 -8.53
CA PRO A 37 1.18 -16.15 -8.12
C PRO A 37 1.16 -14.65 -7.81
N GLU A 38 0.49 -13.83 -8.63
CA GLU A 38 0.42 -12.36 -8.41
C GLU A 38 -0.33 -12.04 -7.12
N ARG A 39 -1.42 -12.76 -6.86
CA ARG A 39 -2.13 -12.71 -5.60
C ARG A 39 -1.22 -12.98 -4.40
N ALA A 40 -0.39 -14.01 -4.46
CA ALA A 40 0.53 -14.34 -3.36
C ALA A 40 1.57 -13.23 -3.13
N VAL A 41 2.06 -12.59 -4.20
CA VAL A 41 2.95 -11.42 -4.10
C VAL A 41 2.24 -10.25 -3.42
N VAL A 42 0.98 -9.95 -3.80
CA VAL A 42 0.19 -8.89 -3.15
C VAL A 42 -0.10 -9.20 -1.68
N GLU A 43 -0.43 -10.46 -1.35
CA GLU A 43 -0.66 -10.88 0.04
C GLU A 43 0.62 -10.79 0.91
N ALA A 44 1.81 -10.85 0.31
CA ALA A 44 3.10 -10.69 0.99
C ALA A 44 3.48 -9.22 1.26
N MET A 45 2.70 -8.24 0.79
CA MET A 45 2.92 -6.80 1.06
C MET A 45 2.43 -6.41 2.47
N THR A 46 3.08 -6.99 3.48
CA THR A 46 2.81 -6.76 4.90
C THR A 46 3.83 -5.84 5.56
N GLY A 47 4.89 -5.46 4.85
CA GLY A 47 6.05 -4.72 5.37
C GLY A 47 7.19 -5.62 5.86
N GLU A 48 6.97 -6.92 5.99
CA GLU A 48 8.00 -7.88 6.41
C GLU A 48 9.04 -8.10 5.31
N ALA A 49 8.59 -8.21 4.06
CA ALA A 49 9.46 -8.31 2.89
C ALA A 49 9.76 -6.93 2.29
N ASP A 50 11.01 -6.71 1.90
CA ASP A 50 11.37 -5.61 1.02
C ASP A 50 11.13 -5.98 -0.46
N LEU A 51 11.34 -5.02 -1.37
CA LEU A 51 11.21 -5.29 -2.81
C LEU A 51 12.10 -6.43 -3.31
N ALA A 52 13.29 -6.63 -2.74
CA ALA A 52 14.15 -7.73 -3.15
C ALA A 52 13.51 -9.08 -2.77
N GLY A 53 12.99 -9.18 -1.54
CA GLY A 53 12.23 -10.34 -1.09
C GLY A 53 10.99 -10.63 -1.95
N LEU A 54 10.24 -9.61 -2.34
CA LEU A 54 9.08 -9.79 -3.23
C LEU A 54 9.48 -10.27 -4.64
N ARG A 55 10.62 -9.81 -5.16
CA ARG A 55 11.16 -10.29 -6.45
C ARG A 55 11.59 -11.75 -6.40
N GLU A 56 12.22 -12.17 -5.30
CA GLU A 56 12.55 -13.59 -5.08
C GLU A 56 11.28 -14.43 -5.00
N LEU A 57 10.30 -14.00 -4.20
CA LEU A 57 9.01 -14.69 -4.09
C LEU A 57 8.32 -14.82 -5.47
N ALA A 58 8.30 -13.75 -6.25
CA ALA A 58 7.74 -13.79 -7.60
C ALA A 58 8.47 -14.85 -8.46
N ALA A 59 9.80 -14.86 -8.44
CA ALA A 59 10.60 -15.85 -9.18
C ALA A 59 10.31 -17.29 -8.75
N GLU A 60 10.22 -17.55 -7.44
CA GLU A 60 9.91 -18.87 -6.88
C GLU A 60 8.52 -19.38 -7.29
N LEU A 61 7.56 -18.47 -7.43
CA LEU A 61 6.20 -18.77 -7.87
C LEU A 61 6.05 -18.86 -9.39
N GLY A 62 7.15 -18.77 -10.15
CA GLY A 62 7.17 -18.85 -11.60
C GLY A 62 6.75 -17.56 -12.32
N LEU A 63 6.68 -16.43 -11.60
CA LEU A 63 6.58 -15.12 -12.20
C LEU A 63 7.97 -14.58 -12.57
N GLY A 64 8.02 -13.62 -13.48
CA GLY A 64 9.22 -12.80 -13.64
C GLY A 64 9.42 -11.88 -12.43
N ARG A 65 10.67 -11.63 -12.05
CA ARG A 65 11.02 -10.69 -10.95
C ARG A 65 10.39 -9.31 -11.14
N SER A 66 10.30 -8.85 -12.39
CA SER A 66 9.67 -7.57 -12.75
C SER A 66 8.17 -7.51 -12.45
N ALA A 67 7.48 -8.65 -12.28
CA ALA A 67 6.08 -8.66 -11.89
C ALA A 67 5.87 -8.07 -10.49
N ALA A 68 6.79 -8.34 -9.55
CA ALA A 68 6.74 -7.75 -8.21
C ALA A 68 6.89 -6.22 -8.26
N ASP A 69 7.80 -5.72 -9.11
CA ASP A 69 8.00 -4.29 -9.31
C ASP A 69 6.75 -3.65 -9.92
N HIS A 70 6.21 -4.24 -10.98
CA HIS A 70 5.03 -3.73 -11.66
C HIS A 70 3.80 -3.67 -10.75
N LEU A 71 3.52 -4.74 -9.99
CA LEU A 71 2.41 -4.76 -9.02
C LEU A 71 2.59 -3.71 -7.94
N THR A 72 3.82 -3.56 -7.42
CA THR A 72 4.13 -2.55 -6.39
C THR A 72 3.91 -1.15 -6.93
N GLU A 73 4.42 -0.84 -8.13
CA GLU A 73 4.25 0.46 -8.78
C GLU A 73 2.78 0.81 -9.03
N LEU A 74 1.99 -0.14 -9.55
CA LEU A 74 0.56 0.05 -9.78
C LEU A 74 -0.20 0.37 -8.49
N LEU A 75 0.04 -0.42 -7.44
CA LEU A 75 -0.63 -0.24 -6.15
C LEU A 75 -0.18 1.04 -5.45
N LEU A 76 1.09 1.41 -5.57
CA LEU A 76 1.64 2.65 -5.00
C LEU A 76 1.05 3.88 -5.71
N ALA A 77 0.99 3.88 -7.04
CA ALA A 77 0.37 4.95 -7.82
C ALA A 77 -1.14 5.12 -7.53
N ALA A 78 -1.81 4.02 -7.18
CA ALA A 78 -3.20 4.03 -6.74
C ALA A 78 -3.39 4.49 -5.29
N GLY A 79 -2.32 4.63 -4.49
CA GLY A 79 -2.40 4.89 -3.06
C GLY A 79 -2.84 3.68 -2.22
N ALA A 80 -2.85 2.49 -2.82
CA ALA A 80 -3.23 1.24 -2.17
C ALA A 80 -2.08 0.58 -1.39
N VAL A 81 -0.84 1.02 -1.61
CA VAL A 81 0.37 0.59 -0.91
C VAL A 81 1.12 1.81 -0.39
N VAL A 82 1.67 1.67 0.82
CA VAL A 82 2.61 2.62 1.43
C VAL A 82 3.97 1.95 1.65
N ASP A 83 5.01 2.76 1.79
CA ASP A 83 6.36 2.29 2.11
C ASP A 83 6.55 2.21 3.62
N GLY A 84 6.63 0.98 4.14
CA GLY A 84 6.91 0.70 5.54
C GLY A 84 8.23 1.27 6.04
N ASP A 85 9.24 1.45 5.18
CA ASP A 85 10.51 2.09 5.56
C ASP A 85 10.31 3.59 5.87
N ARG A 86 9.22 4.20 5.36
CA ARG A 86 8.86 5.61 5.57
C ARG A 86 7.82 5.81 6.65
N LEU A 87 7.15 4.75 7.11
CA LEU A 87 6.24 4.83 8.25
C LEU A 87 7.07 4.99 9.52
N GLY A 88 7.12 6.21 10.06
CA GLY A 88 7.74 6.44 11.37
C GLY A 88 7.00 5.68 12.50
N PRO A 89 7.60 5.53 13.69
CA PRO A 89 6.97 4.94 14.88
C PRO A 89 5.89 5.86 15.48
N GLY A 90 5.17 6.59 14.63
CA GLY A 90 4.45 7.79 14.99
C GLY A 90 3.34 7.56 15.99
N ASP A 91 2.88 8.67 16.54
CA ASP A 91 1.85 8.71 17.57
C ASP A 91 0.62 7.88 17.15
N PRO A 92 0.30 6.78 17.88
CA PRO A 92 -0.85 5.93 17.57
C PRO A 92 -2.16 6.72 17.53
N TRP A 93 -2.26 7.80 18.31
CA TRP A 93 -3.44 8.67 18.32
C TRP A 93 -3.63 9.44 17.01
N ARG A 94 -2.55 9.65 16.24
CA ARG A 94 -2.57 10.30 14.93
C ARG A 94 -2.70 9.32 13.78
N GLN A 95 -2.75 8.02 14.04
CA GLN A 95 -2.88 7.01 12.98
C GLN A 95 -4.10 7.23 12.08
N PRO A 96 -5.30 7.62 12.59
CA PRO A 96 -6.45 7.90 11.73
C PRO A 96 -6.25 9.13 10.83
N ASP A 97 -5.75 10.25 11.36
CA ASP A 97 -5.49 11.48 10.60
C ASP A 97 -4.38 11.27 9.56
N ARG A 98 -3.33 10.56 9.95
CA ARG A 98 -2.19 10.23 9.09
C ARG A 98 -2.69 9.42 7.90
N SER A 99 -3.38 8.32 8.19
CA SER A 99 -3.96 7.47 7.17
C SER A 99 -4.89 8.22 6.22
N SER A 100 -5.75 9.09 6.76
CA SER A 100 -6.65 9.92 5.95
C SER A 100 -5.87 10.86 5.03
N ALA A 101 -4.81 11.49 5.56
CA ALA A 101 -3.93 12.35 4.77
C ALA A 101 -3.15 11.57 3.69
N GLY A 102 -2.64 10.38 4.03
CA GLY A 102 -1.94 9.47 3.12
C GLY A 102 -2.83 9.03 1.96
N LEU A 103 -4.08 8.68 2.25
CA LEU A 103 -5.07 8.33 1.23
C LEU A 103 -5.40 9.48 0.29
N LEU A 104 -5.72 10.65 0.85
CA LEU A 104 -6.09 11.82 0.05
C LEU A 104 -4.94 12.32 -0.83
N ALA A 105 -3.71 12.24 -0.33
CA ALA A 105 -2.51 12.64 -1.06
C ALA A 105 -1.89 11.51 -1.90
N ARG A 106 -2.35 10.26 -1.74
CA ARG A 106 -1.69 9.04 -2.24
C ARG A 106 -0.20 9.01 -1.88
N ALA A 107 0.11 9.42 -0.65
CA ALA A 107 1.48 9.65 -0.22
C ALA A 107 2.13 8.33 0.24
N PRO A 108 3.33 7.98 -0.26
CA PRO A 108 4.00 6.72 0.05
C PRO A 108 4.48 6.64 1.51
N ASP A 109 4.56 7.75 2.22
CA ASP A 109 4.87 7.84 3.65
C ASP A 109 3.63 7.67 4.55
N GLY A 110 2.48 7.31 3.96
CA GLY A 110 1.23 7.15 4.66
C GLY A 110 0.61 8.46 5.15
N GLY A 111 1.12 9.63 4.77
CA GLY A 111 0.56 10.95 5.14
C GLY A 111 1.33 11.72 6.21
N ASP A 112 2.51 11.25 6.61
CA ASP A 112 3.33 11.89 7.64
C ASP A 112 3.81 13.29 7.25
N ASP A 113 4.31 13.48 6.03
CA ASP A 113 4.76 14.76 5.50
C ASP A 113 3.62 15.78 5.42
N VAL A 114 2.41 15.31 5.07
CA VAL A 114 1.20 16.16 5.01
C VAL A 114 0.83 16.69 6.39
N LEU A 115 0.81 15.82 7.41
CA LEU A 115 0.52 16.24 8.79
C LEU A 115 1.60 17.14 9.37
N ALA A 116 2.87 16.86 9.09
CA ALA A 116 3.99 17.71 9.50
C ALA A 116 3.90 19.11 8.85
N GLY A 117 3.43 19.22 7.61
CA GLY A 117 3.12 20.48 6.95
C GLY A 117 2.01 21.26 7.66
N ARG A 118 0.90 20.59 8.00
CA ARG A 118 -0.24 21.21 8.69
C ARG A 118 0.11 21.70 10.09
N GLY A 119 0.89 20.93 10.85
CA GLY A 119 1.33 21.33 12.20
C GLY A 119 2.16 22.61 12.23
N ARG A 120 2.81 22.96 11.12
CA ARG A 120 3.58 24.21 10.94
C ARG A 120 2.70 25.41 10.57
N SER A 121 1.47 25.18 10.11
CA SER A 121 0.55 26.23 9.65
C SER A 121 -0.39 26.72 10.77
N ARG A 122 0.09 26.76 12.02
CA ARG A 122 -0.73 27.20 13.15
C ARG A 122 -1.26 28.61 12.90
N VAL A 123 -2.57 28.76 13.07
CA VAL A 123 -3.25 30.05 13.04
C VAL A 123 -3.05 30.67 14.43
N ASP A 124 -2.38 31.83 14.48
CA ASP A 124 -2.28 32.68 15.67
C ASP A 124 -3.60 33.41 15.95
#